data_AF-A0A383W349-F1
#
_entry.id   AF-A0A383W349-F1
#
_cell.length_a   1.000
_cell.length_b   1.000
_cell.length_c   1.000
_cell.angle_alpha   90.00
_cell.angle_beta   90.00
_cell.angle_gamma   90.00
#
_symmetry.space_group_name_H-M   'P 1'
#
loop_
_entity.id
_entity.type
_entity.pdbx_description
1 polymer ?
#
loop_
_entity_poly.entity_id
_entity_poly.type
_entity_poly.pdbx_seq_one_letter_code
_entity_poly.pdbx_strand_id
1 'polypeptide(L)'
;MAQFTPDYEHLYMQEEFSDVKLVIKDESETTAAGQKRRRKSTARTIPGHCLLLLGHSGYCKAKLENWKNEQGSSTRSAKGAKQPLEIVMPVPAGQEELAELLIKGMYQKQPSIAQDLNHEQLLQLMLLADRFEVPKVQAAVAAAFSAVQPQQLEWQTALQLLDLPPSCAQQAEFKAVQQLAVQRLQQQLGDLEEVWADEQLQQQLLGLSFNALLQLLQHADTRVATENTVVYTITEWYEARAEDDQSIQQLKQLMRLVRLQHCTFYYAGTVMMQSILANTHCPALKKYPAWGAEQRPASAKQPVIEWQLPLSLVQAAVEKHLSSSSDRTTIGASSTHIVQGQPAYIDAVIDSSSSNSGSSSDSGSGSGSGKELDIAAFLQLQDLPTNAVRKVSARLAILKPKLADGAAGRGRQVAGPEIHSFELHDTFMSKEFGQGGELVKLGAVASWEAAEAALRQKRLVHAGGPGDAAAAGPHLLVRVELLELL
;
A
#
# COMPACT_ATOMS: atom_id res chain seq x y z
N MET A 1 -23.86 -37.00 21.67
CA MET A 1 -24.08 -37.56 23.01
C MET A 1 -22.88 -37.14 23.87
N ALA A 2 -23.09 -36.38 24.95
CA ALA A 2 -21.99 -36.04 25.86
C ALA A 2 -21.53 -37.32 26.55
N GLN A 3 -20.27 -37.71 26.36
CA GLN A 3 -19.69 -38.88 26.99
C GLN A 3 -19.67 -38.64 28.50
N PHE A 4 -20.25 -39.55 29.29
CA PHE A 4 -20.24 -39.44 30.74
C PHE A 4 -18.80 -39.63 31.24
N THR A 5 -18.16 -38.54 31.63
CA THR A 5 -16.82 -38.55 32.23
C THR A 5 -16.96 -38.31 33.74
N PRO A 6 -16.70 -39.32 34.60
CA PRO A 6 -16.71 -39.16 36.04
C PRO A 6 -15.61 -38.20 36.51
N ASP A 7 -15.77 -37.66 37.71
CA ASP A 7 -14.75 -36.83 38.35
C ASP A 7 -13.82 -37.69 39.20
N TYR A 8 -12.53 -37.68 38.87
CA TYR A 8 -11.50 -38.46 39.53
C TYR A 8 -10.46 -37.57 40.22
N GLU A 9 -10.76 -36.29 40.45
CA GLU A 9 -9.82 -35.37 41.11
C GLU A 9 -9.29 -35.90 42.45
N HIS A 10 -10.11 -36.62 43.22
CA HIS A 10 -9.69 -37.24 44.49
C HIS A 10 -8.58 -38.31 44.35
N LEU A 11 -8.38 -38.88 43.16
CA LEU A 11 -7.31 -39.85 42.86
C LEU A 11 -6.01 -39.17 42.40
N TYR A 12 -6.04 -37.87 42.10
CA TYR A 12 -4.85 -37.15 41.70
C TYR A 12 -3.82 -37.15 42.86
N MET A 13 -2.56 -37.48 42.57
CA MET A 13 -1.47 -37.65 43.55
C MET A 13 -1.66 -38.77 44.58
N GLN A 14 -2.72 -39.57 44.52
CA GLN A 14 -2.88 -40.73 45.39
C GLN A 14 -2.01 -41.89 44.88
N GLU A 15 -1.22 -42.48 45.77
CA GLU A 15 -0.48 -43.72 45.47
C GLU A 15 -1.41 -44.94 45.45
N GLU A 16 -2.54 -44.86 46.14
CA GLU A 16 -3.56 -45.91 46.18
C GLU A 16 -4.07 -46.19 44.76
N PHE A 17 -3.95 -47.43 44.31
CA PHE A 17 -4.30 -47.89 42.96
C PHE A 17 -3.43 -47.34 41.81
N SER A 18 -2.36 -46.59 42.11
CA SER A 18 -1.41 -46.16 41.08
C SER A 18 -0.67 -47.37 40.47
N ASP A 19 -0.73 -47.49 39.15
CA ASP A 19 -0.12 -48.58 38.38
C ASP A 19 0.93 -48.10 37.38
N VAL A 20 1.14 -46.77 37.31
CA VAL A 20 2.13 -46.11 36.48
C VAL A 20 2.71 -44.89 37.17
N LYS A 21 3.99 -44.60 36.93
CA LYS A 21 4.67 -43.37 37.34
C LYS A 21 4.81 -42.46 36.14
N LEU A 22 4.26 -41.26 36.23
CA LEU A 22 4.52 -40.19 35.28
C LEU A 22 5.77 -39.46 35.72
N VAL A 23 6.77 -39.35 34.84
CA VAL A 23 8.02 -38.65 35.15
C VAL A 23 8.15 -37.46 34.21
N ILE A 24 7.92 -36.27 34.75
CA ILE A 24 8.09 -35.00 34.04
C ILE A 24 9.57 -34.70 34.01
N LYS A 25 10.14 -34.58 32.80
CA LYS A 25 11.57 -34.27 32.59
C LYS A 25 11.72 -33.06 31.70
N ASP A 26 12.64 -32.17 32.06
CA ASP A 26 13.06 -31.08 31.19
C ASP A 26 13.74 -31.67 29.94
N GLU A 27 13.30 -31.24 28.75
CA GLU A 27 13.89 -31.60 27.46
C GLU A 27 15.38 -31.30 27.38
N SER A 28 15.83 -30.23 28.04
CA SER A 28 17.24 -29.85 28.07
C SER A 28 18.13 -30.93 28.70
N GLU A 29 17.60 -31.71 29.64
CA GLU A 29 18.33 -32.82 30.27
C GLU A 29 18.46 -34.04 29.33
N THR A 30 17.47 -34.26 28.46
CA THR A 30 17.46 -35.45 27.59
C THR A 30 18.52 -35.40 26.49
N THR A 31 18.86 -34.21 26.00
CA THR A 31 19.87 -34.02 24.95
C THR A 31 21.30 -34.02 25.52
N ALA A 32 21.47 -33.69 26.80
CA ALA A 32 22.78 -33.57 27.46
C ALA A 32 23.37 -34.91 27.96
N ALA A 33 22.71 -36.05 27.75
CA ALA A 33 23.12 -37.37 28.25
C ALA A 33 24.52 -37.84 27.80
N GLY A 34 25.17 -37.16 26.84
CA GLY A 34 26.56 -37.40 26.44
C GLY A 34 27.64 -36.73 27.30
N GLN A 35 27.32 -35.71 28.12
CA GLN A 35 28.30 -35.00 28.93
C GLN A 35 28.23 -35.42 30.40
N LYS A 36 29.25 -36.18 30.86
CA LYS A 36 29.39 -36.82 32.19
C LYS A 36 29.32 -35.92 33.45
N ARG A 37 28.91 -34.66 33.36
CA ARG A 37 28.71 -33.82 34.55
C ARG A 37 27.35 -34.14 35.17
N ARG A 38 27.39 -34.94 36.26
CA ARG A 38 26.26 -35.28 37.15
C ARG A 38 25.61 -34.01 37.72
N ARG A 39 24.74 -33.35 36.96
CA ARG A 39 23.71 -32.49 37.53
C ARG A 39 22.61 -33.39 38.10
N LYS A 40 22.16 -33.08 39.32
CA LYS A 40 21.07 -33.79 39.98
C LYS A 40 19.80 -33.44 39.23
N SER A 41 19.27 -34.38 38.44
CA SER A 41 18.04 -34.19 37.66
C SER A 41 16.89 -33.82 38.61
N THR A 42 16.14 -32.78 38.24
CA THR A 42 14.96 -32.29 38.98
C THR A 42 13.67 -32.92 38.45
N ALA A 43 13.74 -34.15 37.94
CA ALA A 43 12.56 -34.85 37.44
C ALA A 43 11.49 -35.00 38.55
N ARG A 44 10.29 -34.46 38.29
CA ARG A 44 9.12 -34.61 39.16
C ARG A 44 8.40 -35.91 38.79
N THR A 45 8.15 -36.75 39.78
CA THR A 45 7.44 -38.02 39.59
C THR A 45 6.06 -37.94 40.22
N ILE A 46 5.03 -38.28 39.47
CA ILE A 46 3.62 -38.23 39.87
C ILE A 46 3.02 -39.64 39.73
N PRO A 47 2.32 -40.16 40.74
CA PRO A 47 1.59 -41.42 40.61
C PRO A 47 0.42 -41.25 39.62
N GLY A 48 0.25 -42.21 38.73
CA GLY A 48 -0.77 -42.20 37.69
C GLY A 48 -1.58 -43.49 37.63
N HIS A 49 -2.72 -43.41 36.94
CA HIS A 49 -3.67 -44.51 36.75
C HIS A 49 -3.84 -44.79 35.25
N CYS A 50 -3.39 -45.94 34.78
CA CYS A 50 -3.35 -46.30 33.36
C CYS A 50 -4.70 -46.11 32.68
N LEU A 51 -5.79 -46.55 33.33
CA LEU A 51 -7.14 -46.43 32.77
C LEU A 51 -7.55 -44.98 32.51
N LEU A 52 -7.20 -44.05 33.40
CA LEU A 52 -7.50 -42.62 33.24
C LEU A 52 -6.63 -41.99 32.16
N LEU A 53 -5.34 -42.27 32.18
CA LEU A 53 -4.40 -41.73 31.19
C LEU A 53 -4.73 -42.22 29.77
N LEU A 54 -5.12 -43.49 29.61
CA LEU A 54 -5.56 -44.06 28.32
C LEU A 54 -6.79 -43.35 27.76
N GLY A 55 -7.70 -42.92 28.63
CA GLY A 55 -8.95 -42.26 28.23
C GLY A 55 -8.77 -40.80 27.85
N HIS A 56 -7.68 -40.16 28.27
CA HIS A 56 -7.52 -38.71 28.18
C HIS A 56 -6.27 -38.22 27.44
N SER A 57 -5.27 -39.07 27.20
CA SER A 57 -4.07 -38.72 26.45
C SER A 57 -3.72 -39.77 25.40
N GLY A 58 -3.73 -39.38 24.13
CA GLY A 58 -3.28 -40.24 23.03
C GLY A 58 -1.79 -40.59 23.12
N TYR A 59 -0.97 -39.66 23.62
CA TYR A 59 0.44 -39.90 23.94
C TYR A 59 0.63 -41.01 24.99
N CYS A 60 -0.05 -40.91 26.14
CA CYS A 60 0.03 -41.92 27.18
C CYS A 60 -0.47 -43.28 26.68
N LYS A 61 -1.54 -43.28 25.87
CA LYS A 61 -2.05 -44.50 25.24
C LYS A 61 -1.01 -45.18 24.35
N ALA A 62 -0.36 -44.43 23.46
CA ALA A 62 0.69 -44.98 22.61
C ALA A 62 1.86 -45.55 23.42
N LYS A 63 2.30 -44.86 24.48
CA LYS A 63 3.36 -45.35 25.38
C LYS A 63 2.97 -46.63 26.11
N LEU A 64 1.74 -46.71 26.60
CA LEU A 64 1.20 -47.88 27.31
C LEU A 64 1.05 -49.10 26.39
N GLU A 65 0.61 -48.91 25.15
CA GLU A 65 0.49 -49.98 24.15
C GLU A 65 1.87 -50.51 23.73
N ASN A 66 2.84 -49.62 23.51
CA ASN A 66 4.21 -50.02 23.17
C ASN A 66 4.88 -50.82 24.29
N TRP A 67 4.65 -50.45 25.54
CA TRP A 67 5.20 -51.19 26.68
C TRP A 67 4.67 -52.62 26.77
N LYS A 68 3.38 -52.85 26.47
CA LYS A 68 2.81 -54.21 26.42
C LYS A 68 3.52 -55.07 25.37
N ASN A 69 3.94 -54.48 24.25
CA ASN A 69 4.67 -55.17 23.19
C ASN A 69 6.11 -55.50 23.60
N GLU A 70 6.80 -54.58 24.27
CA GLU A 70 8.16 -54.79 24.77
C GLU A 70 8.23 -55.88 25.85
N GLN A 71 7.24 -55.92 26.75
CA GLN A 71 7.14 -56.99 27.75
C GLN A 71 6.89 -58.37 27.15
N GLY A 72 6.23 -58.44 25.99
CA GLY A 72 6.00 -59.71 25.28
C GLY A 72 7.28 -60.35 24.72
N SER A 73 8.33 -59.57 24.51
CA SER A 73 9.59 -60.03 23.90
C SER A 73 10.70 -60.33 24.92
N SER A 74 10.64 -59.75 26.13
CA SER A 74 11.64 -60.02 27.17
C SER A 74 11.35 -61.35 27.87
N THR A 75 12.07 -62.38 27.46
CA THR A 75 12.02 -63.74 28.01
C THR A 75 12.33 -63.76 29.52
N ARG A 76 11.28 -63.90 30.33
CA ARG A 76 11.25 -64.49 31.69
C ARG A 76 12.56 -64.36 32.48
N SER A 77 12.91 -63.13 32.88
CA SER A 77 13.81 -62.98 34.03
C SER A 77 13.07 -63.43 35.28
N ALA A 78 13.34 -64.67 35.69
CA ALA A 78 12.73 -65.29 36.85
C ALA A 78 13.31 -64.66 38.13
N LYS A 79 12.40 -64.20 39.01
CA LYS A 79 12.60 -63.64 40.35
C LYS A 79 12.94 -62.16 40.46
N GLY A 80 11.90 -61.40 40.81
CA GLY A 80 11.98 -60.41 41.89
C GLY A 80 11.78 -58.97 41.44
N ALA A 81 10.68 -58.37 41.91
CA ALA A 81 10.26 -56.98 41.70
C ALA A 81 9.73 -56.65 40.29
N LYS A 82 8.39 -56.56 40.19
CA LYS A 82 7.70 -55.92 39.07
C LYS A 82 8.09 -54.44 39.10
N GLN A 83 8.96 -54.00 38.21
CA GLN A 83 9.29 -52.58 38.10
C GLN A 83 7.99 -51.81 37.76
N PRO A 84 7.70 -50.71 38.48
CA PRO A 84 6.54 -49.89 38.16
C PRO A 84 6.74 -49.33 36.74
N LEU A 85 5.67 -49.34 35.96
CA LEU A 85 5.66 -48.74 34.64
C LEU A 85 6.00 -47.25 34.76
N GLU A 86 6.91 -46.75 33.91
CA GLU A 86 7.32 -45.35 33.88
C GLU A 86 6.95 -44.73 32.52
N ILE A 87 6.18 -43.65 32.51
CA ILE A 87 5.93 -42.84 31.32
C ILE A 87 6.68 -41.51 31.51
N VAL A 88 7.67 -41.29 30.66
CA VAL A 88 8.44 -40.04 30.66
C VAL A 88 7.69 -39.00 29.82
N MET A 89 7.43 -37.82 30.40
CA MET A 89 6.84 -36.67 29.73
C MET A 89 7.90 -35.59 29.55
N PRO A 90 8.51 -35.48 28.36
CA PRO A 90 9.49 -34.43 28.07
C PRO A 90 8.78 -33.08 27.91
N VAL A 91 9.16 -32.09 28.73
CA VAL A 91 8.58 -30.75 28.72
C VAL A 91 9.66 -29.69 28.57
N PRO A 92 9.38 -28.53 27.95
CA PRO A 92 10.31 -27.43 27.89
C PRO A 92 10.73 -26.97 29.30
N ALA A 93 11.94 -26.43 29.41
CA ALA A 93 12.48 -25.92 30.67
C ALA A 93 11.54 -24.89 31.31
N GLY A 94 11.24 -25.06 32.61
CA GLY A 94 10.37 -24.17 33.38
C GLY A 94 8.87 -24.42 33.22
N GLN A 95 8.45 -25.47 32.50
CA GLN A 95 7.03 -25.82 32.30
C GLN A 95 6.57 -27.03 33.12
N GLU A 96 7.33 -27.45 34.14
CA GLU A 96 7.01 -28.62 34.96
C GLU A 96 5.69 -28.45 35.73
N GLU A 97 5.41 -27.24 36.21
CA GLU A 97 4.15 -26.92 36.90
C GLU A 97 2.95 -26.96 35.95
N LEU A 98 3.12 -26.49 34.71
CA LEU A 98 2.06 -26.58 33.69
C LEU A 98 1.79 -28.02 33.28
N ALA A 99 2.83 -28.84 33.19
CA ALA A 99 2.71 -30.27 32.93
C ALA A 99 2.00 -31.01 34.08
N GLU A 100 2.25 -30.60 35.32
CA GLU A 100 1.52 -31.09 36.48
C GLU A 100 0.03 -30.69 36.41
N LEU A 101 -0.26 -29.43 36.08
CA LEU A 101 -1.63 -28.96 35.87
C LEU A 101 -2.33 -29.70 34.71
N LEU A 102 -1.62 -29.98 33.62
CA LEU A 102 -2.11 -30.79 32.51
C LEU A 102 -2.55 -32.18 33.00
N ILE A 103 -1.72 -32.85 33.80
CA ILE A 103 -2.04 -34.16 34.39
C ILE A 103 -3.25 -34.02 35.31
N LYS A 104 -3.29 -33.03 36.21
CA LYS A 104 -4.44 -32.76 37.08
C LYS A 104 -5.74 -32.61 36.27
N GLY A 105 -5.69 -31.93 35.13
CA GLY A 105 -6.82 -31.75 34.21
C GLY A 105 -7.36 -33.03 33.60
N MET A 106 -6.53 -34.06 33.46
CA MET A 106 -7.00 -35.38 33.03
C MET A 106 -7.95 -36.00 34.07
N TYR A 107 -7.75 -35.73 35.36
CA TYR A 107 -8.55 -36.29 36.46
C TYR A 107 -9.86 -35.54 36.73
N GLN A 108 -9.88 -34.22 36.53
CA GLN A 108 -11.06 -33.38 36.84
C GLN A 108 -12.15 -33.54 35.78
N LYS A 109 -13.43 -33.65 36.15
CA LYS A 109 -14.53 -33.74 35.15
C LYS A 109 -14.56 -32.54 34.19
N GLN A 110 -14.41 -31.33 34.72
CA GLN A 110 -14.24 -30.07 33.99
C GLN A 110 -12.99 -29.39 34.52
N PRO A 111 -11.91 -29.26 33.72
CA PRO A 111 -10.67 -28.71 34.22
C PRO A 111 -10.83 -27.26 34.67
N SER A 112 -10.64 -26.98 35.95
CA SER A 112 -10.71 -25.62 36.52
C SER A 112 -9.37 -24.87 36.41
N ILE A 113 -8.46 -25.37 35.56
CA ILE A 113 -7.04 -25.00 35.52
C ILE A 113 -6.82 -23.55 35.09
N ALA A 114 -7.77 -22.96 34.38
CA ALA A 114 -7.56 -21.70 33.70
C ALA A 114 -7.81 -20.44 34.55
N GLN A 115 -8.30 -20.57 35.78
CA GLN A 115 -8.70 -19.40 36.58
C GLN A 115 -7.52 -18.59 37.12
N ASP A 116 -6.39 -19.25 37.39
CA ASP A 116 -5.23 -18.64 38.07
C ASP A 116 -4.02 -18.43 37.14
N LEU A 117 -4.15 -18.79 35.86
CA LEU A 117 -3.06 -18.72 34.89
C LEU A 117 -3.09 -17.40 34.13
N ASN A 118 -1.91 -16.83 33.89
CA ASN A 118 -1.77 -15.69 32.97
C ASN A 118 -1.91 -16.15 31.50
N HIS A 119 -2.05 -15.20 30.57
CA HIS A 119 -2.26 -15.52 29.15
C HIS A 119 -1.12 -16.35 28.52
N GLU A 120 0.13 -16.08 28.92
CA GLU A 120 1.29 -16.84 28.45
C GLU A 120 1.24 -18.30 28.95
N GLN A 121 0.97 -18.52 30.23
CA GLN A 121 0.84 -19.84 30.83
C GLN A 121 -0.34 -20.62 30.25
N LEU A 122 -1.46 -19.95 29.95
CA LEU A 122 -2.58 -20.56 29.25
C LEU A 122 -2.16 -21.04 27.86
N LEU A 123 -1.45 -20.21 27.09
CA LEU A 123 -0.95 -20.59 25.77
C LEU A 123 0.03 -21.77 25.87
N GLN A 124 0.99 -21.73 26.80
CA GLN A 124 1.94 -22.81 27.02
C GLN A 124 1.23 -24.11 27.41
N LEU A 125 0.22 -24.05 28.28
CA LEU A 125 -0.60 -25.20 28.65
C LEU A 125 -1.39 -25.74 27.45
N MET A 126 -1.90 -24.86 26.57
CA MET A 126 -2.60 -25.26 25.34
C MET A 126 -1.67 -26.03 24.40
N LEU A 127 -0.43 -25.56 24.25
CA LEU A 127 0.60 -26.23 23.43
C LEU A 127 1.05 -27.56 24.03
N LEU A 128 1.21 -27.64 25.36
CA LEU A 128 1.47 -28.91 26.04
C LEU A 128 0.31 -29.89 25.87
N ALA A 129 -0.93 -29.42 25.98
CA ALA A 129 -2.11 -30.25 25.80
C ALA A 129 -2.23 -30.78 24.37
N ASP A 130 -1.83 -30.00 23.37
CA ASP A 130 -1.69 -30.48 21.98
C ASP A 130 -0.60 -31.54 21.84
N ARG A 131 0.59 -31.24 22.34
CA ARG A 131 1.75 -32.13 22.28
C ARG A 131 1.48 -33.51 22.90
N PHE A 132 0.72 -33.55 24.00
CA PHE A 132 0.37 -34.79 24.71
C PHE A 132 -1.02 -35.32 24.33
N GLU A 133 -1.67 -34.75 23.31
CA GLU A 133 -2.98 -35.13 22.80
C GLU A 133 -4.03 -35.25 23.91
N VAL A 134 -4.26 -34.14 24.63
CA VAL A 134 -5.22 -34.02 25.75
C VAL A 134 -6.36 -33.04 25.40
N PRO A 135 -7.30 -33.41 24.50
CA PRO A 135 -8.35 -32.51 23.99
C PRO A 135 -9.18 -31.83 25.06
N LYS A 136 -9.42 -32.52 26.19
CA LYS A 136 -10.21 -31.99 27.30
C LYS A 136 -9.57 -30.75 27.94
N VAL A 137 -8.25 -30.75 28.10
CA VAL A 137 -7.53 -29.59 28.64
C VAL A 137 -7.41 -28.50 27.58
N GLN A 138 -7.18 -28.86 26.32
CA GLN A 138 -7.22 -27.89 25.20
C GLN A 138 -8.55 -27.13 25.15
N ALA A 139 -9.68 -27.85 25.23
CA ALA A 139 -11.01 -27.25 25.22
C ALA A 139 -11.24 -26.33 26.43
N ALA A 140 -10.75 -26.71 27.61
CA ALA A 140 -10.85 -25.87 28.82
C ALA A 140 -10.02 -24.57 28.68
N VAL A 141 -8.82 -24.65 28.13
CA VAL A 141 -7.96 -23.48 27.87
C VAL A 141 -8.56 -22.59 26.78
N ALA A 142 -9.07 -23.17 25.69
CA ALA A 142 -9.74 -22.42 24.64
C ALA A 142 -11.01 -21.71 25.15
N ALA A 143 -11.78 -22.37 26.03
CA ALA A 143 -12.92 -21.74 26.69
C ALA A 143 -12.50 -20.57 27.59
N ALA A 144 -11.35 -20.67 28.27
CA ALA A 144 -10.81 -19.59 29.07
C ALA A 144 -10.40 -18.39 28.20
N PHE A 145 -9.68 -18.61 27.09
CA PHE A 145 -9.39 -17.55 26.12
C PHE A 145 -10.67 -16.95 25.54
N SER A 146 -11.70 -17.75 25.28
CA SER A 146 -12.98 -17.25 24.77
C SER A 146 -13.72 -16.33 25.75
N ALA A 147 -13.38 -16.39 27.04
CA ALA A 147 -13.90 -15.48 28.06
C ALA A 147 -13.11 -14.15 28.14
N VAL A 148 -11.91 -14.09 27.54
CA VAL A 148 -11.06 -12.89 27.51
C VAL A 148 -11.53 -11.94 26.43
N GLN A 149 -11.69 -10.66 26.76
CA GLN A 149 -11.98 -9.63 25.76
C GLN A 149 -10.74 -9.36 24.90
N PRO A 150 -10.87 -9.07 23.59
CA PRO A 150 -9.72 -8.81 22.73
C PRO A 150 -8.75 -7.77 23.31
N GLN A 151 -9.26 -6.68 23.90
CA GLN A 151 -8.46 -5.60 24.48
C GLN A 151 -7.64 -6.04 25.70
N GLN A 152 -8.10 -7.06 26.41
CA GLN A 152 -7.44 -7.60 27.60
C GLN A 152 -6.36 -8.62 27.22
N LEU A 153 -6.39 -9.17 26.00
CA LEU A 153 -5.38 -10.10 25.53
C LEU A 153 -4.02 -9.38 25.43
N GLU A 154 -3.04 -9.96 26.10
CA GLU A 154 -1.67 -9.45 26.09
C GLU A 154 -1.09 -9.49 24.68
N TRP A 155 -0.43 -8.41 24.29
CA TRP A 155 0.10 -8.24 22.93
C TRP A 155 1.04 -9.38 22.52
N GLN A 156 1.97 -9.75 23.40
CA GLN A 156 2.94 -10.80 23.11
C GLN A 156 2.27 -12.17 22.92
N THR A 157 1.26 -12.49 23.74
CA THR A 157 0.48 -13.72 23.60
C THR A 157 -0.31 -13.72 22.29
N ALA A 158 -0.90 -12.58 21.89
CA ALA A 158 -1.61 -12.47 20.62
C ALA A 158 -0.68 -12.77 19.43
N LEU A 159 0.55 -12.25 19.43
CA LEU A 159 1.52 -12.55 18.37
C LEU A 159 1.92 -14.04 18.35
N GLN A 160 2.19 -14.63 19.52
CA GLN A 160 2.52 -16.06 19.61
C GLN A 160 1.36 -16.96 19.13
N LEU A 161 0.11 -16.57 19.37
CA LEU A 161 -1.09 -17.25 18.86
C LEU A 161 -1.19 -17.20 17.33
N LEU A 162 -0.71 -16.14 16.69
CA LEU A 162 -0.70 -16.03 15.24
C LEU A 162 0.43 -16.84 14.59
N ASP A 163 1.47 -17.15 15.34
CA ASP A 163 2.63 -17.96 14.92
C ASP A 163 2.54 -19.43 15.32
N LEU A 164 1.35 -19.90 15.69
CA LEU A 164 1.14 -21.30 16.01
C LEU A 164 1.45 -22.21 14.81
N PRO A 165 2.01 -23.41 15.05
CA PRO A 165 2.24 -24.38 14.00
C PRO A 165 0.96 -24.70 13.21
N PRO A 166 1.04 -24.99 11.90
CA PRO A 166 -0.13 -25.29 11.08
C PRO A 166 -0.98 -26.47 11.59
N SER A 167 -0.36 -27.44 12.29
CA SER A 167 -1.07 -28.56 12.92
C SER A 167 -2.04 -28.10 14.01
N CYS A 168 -1.63 -27.12 14.81
CA CYS A 168 -2.46 -26.55 15.87
C CYS A 168 -3.57 -25.67 15.26
N ALA A 169 -3.22 -24.83 14.28
CA ALA A 169 -4.16 -23.89 13.64
C ALA A 169 -5.37 -24.55 12.95
N GLN A 170 -5.27 -25.85 12.59
CA GLN A 170 -6.37 -26.60 11.98
C GLN A 170 -7.43 -27.06 12.98
N GLN A 171 -7.13 -27.07 14.28
CA GLN A 171 -8.06 -27.47 15.32
C GLN A 171 -9.07 -26.35 15.60
N ALA A 172 -10.33 -26.72 15.87
CA ALA A 172 -11.42 -25.76 16.02
C ALA A 172 -11.22 -24.85 17.24
N GLU A 173 -10.69 -25.42 18.32
CA GLU A 173 -10.36 -24.76 19.58
C GLU A 173 -9.31 -23.66 19.36
N PHE A 174 -8.24 -23.98 18.64
CA PHE A 174 -7.17 -23.04 18.30
C PHE A 174 -7.66 -21.94 17.37
N LYS A 175 -8.52 -22.26 16.40
CA LYS A 175 -9.07 -21.28 15.48
C LYS A 175 -9.85 -20.17 16.19
N ALA A 176 -10.64 -20.50 17.20
CA ALA A 176 -11.38 -19.51 17.99
C ALA A 176 -10.42 -18.56 18.73
N VAL A 177 -9.37 -19.11 19.35
CA VAL A 177 -8.35 -18.31 20.05
C VAL A 177 -7.51 -17.48 19.07
N GLN A 178 -7.21 -18.01 17.88
CA GLN A 178 -6.52 -17.27 16.82
C GLN A 178 -7.37 -16.10 16.31
N GLN A 179 -8.70 -16.27 16.19
CA GLN A 179 -9.61 -15.17 15.84
C GLN A 179 -9.57 -14.05 16.88
N LEU A 180 -9.50 -14.39 18.17
CA LEU A 180 -9.31 -13.40 19.24
C LEU A 180 -7.99 -12.63 19.07
N ALA A 181 -6.90 -13.33 18.74
CA ALA A 181 -5.61 -12.70 18.46
C ALA A 181 -5.64 -11.80 17.22
N VAL A 182 -6.32 -12.21 16.14
CA VAL A 182 -6.54 -11.37 14.95
C VAL A 182 -7.34 -10.11 15.31
N GLN A 183 -8.40 -10.22 16.12
CA GLN A 183 -9.16 -9.05 16.58
C GLN A 183 -8.29 -8.10 17.40
N ARG A 184 -7.44 -8.63 18.29
CA ARG A 184 -6.50 -7.81 19.05
C ARG A 184 -5.49 -7.11 18.14
N LEU A 185 -4.94 -7.82 17.15
CA LEU A 185 -4.06 -7.25 16.12
C LEU A 185 -4.74 -6.11 15.33
N GLN A 186 -5.98 -6.33 14.90
CA GLN A 186 -6.78 -5.33 14.18
C GLN A 186 -7.10 -4.09 15.02
N GLN A 187 -7.37 -4.27 16.32
CA GLN A 187 -7.62 -3.13 17.22
C GLN A 187 -6.38 -2.25 17.42
N GLN A 188 -5.18 -2.85 17.38
CA GLN A 188 -3.93 -2.13 17.65
C GLN A 188 -3.32 -1.54 16.38
N LEU A 189 -3.34 -2.29 15.27
CA LEU A 189 -2.61 -1.96 14.03
C LEU A 189 -3.51 -1.93 12.79
N GLY A 190 -4.83 -2.00 12.95
CA GLY A 190 -5.76 -2.09 11.82
C GLY A 190 -5.88 -0.81 10.99
N ASP A 191 -5.54 0.36 11.54
CA ASP A 191 -5.49 1.62 10.79
C ASP A 191 -4.04 1.94 10.43
N LEU A 192 -3.64 1.63 9.19
CA LEU A 192 -2.25 1.79 8.80
C LEU A 192 -1.83 3.25 8.68
N GLU A 193 -2.76 4.19 8.47
CA GLU A 193 -2.43 5.61 8.40
C GLU A 193 -2.04 6.14 9.80
N GLU A 194 -2.75 5.71 10.84
CA GLU A 194 -2.42 6.01 12.23
C GLU A 194 -1.11 5.34 12.64
N VAL A 195 -0.92 4.06 12.27
CA VAL A 195 0.31 3.32 12.57
C VAL A 195 1.52 4.01 11.96
N TRP A 196 1.45 4.47 10.70
CA TRP A 196 2.56 5.19 10.06
C TRP A 196 2.73 6.62 10.56
N ALA A 197 1.79 7.17 11.32
CA ALA A 197 1.96 8.46 12.00
C ALA A 197 2.66 8.35 13.37
N ASP A 198 2.66 7.17 14.00
CA ASP A 198 3.24 6.92 15.33
C ASP A 198 4.47 6.00 15.29
N GLU A 199 5.63 6.51 15.70
CA GLU A 199 6.90 5.78 15.66
C GLU A 199 6.89 4.47 16.48
N GLN A 200 6.19 4.43 17.61
CA GLN A 200 6.10 3.21 18.42
C GLN A 200 5.26 2.13 17.73
N LEU A 201 4.15 2.53 17.10
CA LEU A 201 3.31 1.59 16.33
C LEU A 201 4.03 1.12 15.06
N GLN A 202 4.81 1.98 14.41
CA GLN A 202 5.67 1.56 13.29
C GLN A 202 6.63 0.45 13.71
N GLN A 203 7.34 0.61 14.84
CA GLN A 203 8.26 -0.43 15.32
C GLN A 203 7.53 -1.74 15.65
N GLN A 204 6.31 -1.65 16.20
CA GLN A 204 5.48 -2.84 16.42
C GLN A 204 5.08 -3.52 15.10
N LEU A 205 4.68 -2.74 14.09
CA LEU A 205 4.31 -3.23 12.76
C LEU A 205 5.49 -3.91 12.06
N LEU A 206 6.66 -3.28 12.08
CA LEU A 206 7.90 -3.82 11.47
C LEU A 206 8.41 -5.06 12.21
N GLY A 207 8.15 -5.16 13.52
CA GLY A 207 8.45 -6.32 14.34
C GLY A 207 7.51 -7.52 14.18
N LEU A 208 6.38 -7.36 13.45
CA LEU A 208 5.41 -8.45 13.27
C LEU A 208 6.03 -9.66 12.57
N SER A 209 5.58 -10.86 12.94
CA SER A 209 5.87 -12.06 12.17
C SER A 209 5.17 -12.03 10.80
N PHE A 210 5.62 -12.89 9.89
CA PHE A 210 4.98 -13.04 8.58
C PHE A 210 3.49 -13.38 8.71
N ASN A 211 3.13 -14.32 9.60
CA ASN A 211 1.73 -14.74 9.76
C ASN A 211 0.87 -13.61 10.32
N ALA A 212 1.39 -12.86 11.30
CA ALA A 212 0.67 -11.71 11.85
C ALA A 212 0.43 -10.64 10.79
N LEU A 213 1.45 -10.24 10.03
CA LEU A 213 1.28 -9.26 8.95
C LEU A 213 0.33 -9.76 7.85
N LEU A 214 0.42 -11.04 7.49
CA LEU A 214 -0.48 -11.65 6.52
C LEU A 214 -1.94 -11.57 6.99
N GLN A 215 -2.21 -11.91 8.25
CA GLN A 215 -3.56 -11.83 8.83
C GLN A 215 -4.05 -10.37 8.92
N LEU A 216 -3.16 -9.43 9.27
CA LEU A 216 -3.46 -8.00 9.28
C LEU A 216 -3.93 -7.54 7.89
N LEU A 217 -3.15 -7.80 6.83
CA LEU A 217 -3.45 -7.31 5.49
C LEU A 217 -4.58 -8.09 4.78
N GLN A 218 -4.85 -9.33 5.17
CA GLN A 218 -5.99 -10.11 4.63
C GLN A 218 -7.34 -9.67 5.20
N HIS A 219 -7.35 -9.06 6.39
CA HIS A 219 -8.59 -8.71 7.07
C HIS A 219 -9.33 -7.60 6.33
N ALA A 220 -10.67 -7.69 6.28
CA ALA A 220 -11.49 -6.73 5.57
C ALA A 220 -11.59 -5.36 6.28
N ASP A 221 -11.43 -5.36 7.61
CA ASP A 221 -11.54 -4.15 8.43
C ASP A 221 -10.24 -3.34 8.51
N THR A 222 -9.16 -3.79 7.87
CA THR A 222 -7.90 -3.05 7.80
C THR A 222 -8.13 -1.77 7.00
N ARG A 223 -7.93 -0.63 7.66
CA ARG A 223 -8.17 0.71 7.14
C ARG A 223 -6.89 1.26 6.56
N VAL A 224 -7.01 1.75 5.33
CA VAL A 224 -5.98 2.47 4.60
C VAL A 224 -6.65 3.60 3.84
N ALA A 225 -6.00 4.76 3.73
CA ALA A 225 -6.50 5.83 2.88
C ALA A 225 -6.40 5.43 1.40
N THR A 226 -5.32 4.71 1.06
CA THR A 226 -5.09 4.18 -0.28
C THR A 226 -4.36 2.84 -0.21
N GLU A 227 -4.49 2.01 -1.25
CA GLU A 227 -3.74 0.76 -1.33
C GLU A 227 -2.22 1.00 -1.47
N ASN A 228 -1.79 2.23 -1.77
CA ASN A 228 -0.38 2.60 -1.79
C ASN A 228 0.27 2.34 -0.41
N THR A 229 -0.45 2.63 0.69
CA THR A 229 0.01 2.42 2.07
C THR A 229 0.25 0.93 2.36
N VAL A 230 -0.56 0.03 1.79
CA VAL A 230 -0.36 -1.42 1.91
C VAL A 230 0.95 -1.84 1.23
N VAL A 231 1.18 -1.34 0.01
CA VAL A 231 2.44 -1.62 -0.73
C VAL A 231 3.64 -1.11 0.07
N TYR A 232 3.57 0.14 0.53
CA TYR A 232 4.61 0.77 1.35
C TYR A 232 4.89 -0.07 2.61
N THR A 233 3.84 -0.49 3.31
CA THR A 233 3.94 -1.33 4.52
C THR A 233 4.67 -2.64 4.26
N ILE A 234 4.34 -3.33 3.17
CA ILE A 234 4.98 -4.59 2.80
C ILE A 234 6.47 -4.37 2.47
N THR A 235 6.79 -3.29 1.77
CA THR A 235 8.17 -2.93 1.42
C THR A 235 9.00 -2.64 2.65
N GLU A 236 8.54 -1.75 3.53
CA GLU A 236 9.27 -1.38 4.76
C GLU A 236 9.43 -2.58 5.70
N TRP A 237 8.38 -3.40 5.88
CA TRP A 237 8.48 -4.62 6.69
C TRP A 237 9.50 -5.62 6.12
N TYR A 238 9.59 -5.73 4.79
CA TYR A 238 10.56 -6.60 4.16
C TYR A 238 11.99 -6.08 4.32
N GLU A 239 12.20 -4.77 4.12
CA GLU A 239 13.50 -4.12 4.27
C GLU A 239 14.00 -4.13 5.72
N ALA A 240 13.10 -4.09 6.71
CA ALA A 240 13.43 -4.23 8.11
C ALA A 240 13.92 -5.64 8.51
N ARG A 241 13.68 -6.66 7.67
CA ARG A 241 14.13 -8.04 7.93
C ARG A 241 15.45 -8.33 7.21
N ALA A 242 16.36 -9.01 7.91
CA ALA A 242 17.59 -9.50 7.31
C ALA A 242 17.30 -10.48 6.17
N GLU A 243 18.14 -10.43 5.13
CA GLU A 243 18.03 -11.21 3.88
C GLU A 243 18.08 -12.74 4.15
N ASP A 244 16.92 -13.37 4.35
CA ASP A 244 16.75 -14.83 4.34
C ASP A 244 16.02 -15.25 3.05
N ASP A 245 16.40 -16.36 2.42
CA ASP A 245 15.75 -16.87 1.20
C ASP A 245 14.25 -17.10 1.39
N GLN A 246 13.81 -17.43 2.62
CA GLN A 246 12.39 -17.58 2.95
C GLN A 246 11.61 -16.26 2.84
N SER A 247 12.27 -15.12 3.04
CA SER A 247 11.65 -13.79 2.98
C SER A 247 11.06 -13.48 1.60
N ILE A 248 11.69 -13.94 0.51
CA ILE A 248 11.21 -13.69 -0.86
C ILE A 248 9.87 -14.38 -1.12
N GLN A 249 9.68 -15.60 -0.61
CA GLN A 249 8.40 -16.31 -0.77
C GLN A 249 7.30 -15.64 0.05
N GLN A 250 7.62 -15.19 1.26
CA GLN A 250 6.72 -14.43 2.12
C GLN A 250 6.31 -13.11 1.45
N LEU A 251 7.27 -12.36 0.89
CA LEU A 251 7.03 -11.13 0.15
C LEU A 251 6.07 -11.37 -1.03
N LYS A 252 6.28 -12.43 -1.83
CA LYS A 252 5.37 -12.79 -2.94
C LYS A 252 3.95 -13.07 -2.44
N GLN A 253 3.79 -13.67 -1.26
CA GLN A 253 2.46 -13.93 -0.69
C GLN A 253 1.79 -12.64 -0.22
N LEU A 254 2.52 -11.74 0.46
CA LEU A 254 2.00 -10.43 0.86
C LEU A 254 1.62 -9.58 -0.35
N MET A 255 2.47 -9.53 -1.39
CA MET A 255 2.23 -8.75 -2.60
C MET A 255 1.03 -9.25 -3.43
N ARG A 256 0.51 -10.45 -3.17
CA ARG A 256 -0.76 -10.93 -3.77
C ARG A 256 -1.99 -10.31 -3.12
N LEU A 257 -1.85 -9.76 -1.92
CA LEU A 257 -2.96 -9.11 -1.20
C LEU A 257 -3.24 -7.71 -1.71
N VAL A 258 -2.24 -7.07 -2.33
CA VAL A 258 -2.33 -5.72 -2.89
C VAL A 258 -3.38 -5.67 -4.00
N ARG A 259 -4.43 -4.89 -3.78
CA ARG A 259 -5.51 -4.65 -4.73
C ARG A 259 -5.14 -3.52 -5.67
N LEU A 260 -4.31 -3.82 -6.68
CA LEU A 260 -3.76 -2.78 -7.58
C LEU A 260 -4.80 -1.82 -8.19
N GLN A 261 -6.06 -2.23 -8.39
CA GLN A 261 -7.11 -1.32 -8.86
C GLN A 261 -7.43 -0.15 -7.91
N HIS A 262 -6.99 -0.23 -6.65
CA HIS A 262 -7.13 0.79 -5.63
C HIS A 262 -5.82 1.54 -5.35
N CYS A 263 -4.73 1.18 -6.03
CA CYS A 263 -3.53 2.00 -6.06
C CYS A 263 -3.77 3.22 -6.95
N THR A 264 -3.22 4.38 -6.57
CA THR A 264 -3.27 5.54 -7.47
C THR A 264 -2.43 5.28 -8.71
N PHE A 265 -2.91 5.71 -9.88
CA PHE A 265 -2.22 5.47 -11.16
C PHE A 265 -0.78 5.99 -11.15
N TYR A 266 -0.56 7.18 -10.58
CA TYR A 266 0.79 7.75 -10.47
C TYR A 266 1.72 6.85 -9.65
N TYR A 267 1.30 6.42 -8.45
CA TYR A 267 2.10 5.54 -7.59
C TYR A 267 2.43 4.20 -8.24
N ALA A 268 1.44 3.58 -8.91
CA ALA A 268 1.66 2.30 -9.61
C ALA A 268 2.64 2.45 -10.79
N GLY A 269 2.57 3.56 -11.53
CA GLY A 269 3.43 3.82 -12.68
C GLY A 269 4.84 4.28 -12.32
N THR A 270 5.02 4.98 -11.20
CA THR A 270 6.33 5.51 -10.77
C THR A 270 6.96 4.68 -9.66
N VAL A 271 6.39 4.74 -8.46
CA VAL A 271 6.97 4.16 -7.24
C VAL A 271 7.06 2.64 -7.32
N MET A 272 5.98 1.96 -7.73
CA MET A 272 6.00 0.49 -7.81
C MET A 272 6.91 -0.05 -8.92
N MET A 273 7.12 0.72 -10.00
CA MET A 273 8.03 0.33 -11.08
C MET A 273 9.50 0.50 -10.70
N GLN A 274 9.81 1.53 -9.93
CA GLN A 274 11.14 1.80 -9.41
C GLN A 274 11.52 0.85 -8.27
N SER A 275 10.56 0.40 -7.48
CA SER A 275 10.78 -0.61 -6.45
C SER A 275 11.11 -1.96 -7.09
N ILE A 276 12.37 -2.40 -6.93
CA ILE A 276 12.84 -3.72 -7.39
C ILE A 276 11.95 -4.82 -6.80
N LEU A 277 11.56 -4.69 -5.54
CA LEU A 277 10.72 -5.64 -4.83
C LEU A 277 9.33 -5.73 -5.46
N ALA A 278 8.66 -4.59 -5.68
CA ALA A 278 7.32 -4.59 -6.24
C ALA A 278 7.29 -5.04 -7.70
N ASN A 279 8.23 -4.56 -8.52
CA ASN A 279 8.33 -4.94 -9.93
C ASN A 279 8.62 -6.44 -10.10
N THR A 280 9.52 -6.99 -9.27
CA THR A 280 9.93 -8.40 -9.37
C THR A 280 8.89 -9.37 -8.81
N HIS A 281 8.09 -8.96 -7.83
CA HIS A 281 7.25 -9.89 -7.07
C HIS A 281 5.74 -9.66 -7.17
N CYS A 282 5.27 -8.51 -7.66
CA CYS A 282 3.83 -8.27 -7.87
C CYS A 282 3.32 -9.03 -9.11
N PRO A 283 2.42 -10.03 -8.97
CA PRO A 283 1.93 -10.81 -10.11
C PRO A 283 1.10 -9.98 -11.09
N ALA A 284 0.40 -8.96 -10.59
CA ALA A 284 -0.47 -8.14 -11.42
C ALA A 284 0.32 -7.16 -12.29
N LEU A 285 1.44 -6.61 -11.81
CA LEU A 285 2.37 -5.83 -12.65
C LEU A 285 2.97 -6.69 -13.77
N LYS A 286 3.32 -7.95 -13.49
CA LYS A 286 3.79 -8.89 -14.51
C LYS A 286 2.73 -9.23 -15.56
N LYS A 287 1.46 -9.32 -15.14
CA LYS A 287 0.34 -9.60 -16.04
C LYS A 287 -0.05 -8.39 -16.89
N TYR A 288 0.14 -7.18 -16.35
CA TYR A 288 -0.23 -5.92 -16.99
C TYR A 288 0.98 -4.97 -17.08
N PRO A 289 2.02 -5.30 -17.86
CA PRO A 289 3.21 -4.47 -17.98
C PRO A 289 2.90 -3.07 -18.54
N ALA A 290 1.78 -2.93 -19.27
CA ALA A 290 1.28 -1.64 -19.75
C ALA A 290 0.89 -0.65 -18.63
N TRP A 291 0.70 -1.12 -17.38
CA TRP A 291 0.51 -0.25 -16.22
C TRP A 291 1.82 0.37 -15.74
N GLY A 292 2.96 -0.26 -16.08
CA GLY A 292 4.30 0.23 -15.81
C GLY A 292 5.02 0.85 -16.99
N ALA A 293 4.51 0.66 -18.21
CA ALA A 293 5.05 1.30 -19.39
C ALA A 293 4.78 2.81 -19.30
N GLU A 294 5.85 3.59 -19.32
CA GLU A 294 5.81 5.06 -19.47
C GLU A 294 5.03 5.48 -20.73
N GLN A 295 4.86 4.55 -21.69
CA GLN A 295 4.04 4.70 -22.88
C GLN A 295 2.55 4.41 -22.63
N ARG A 296 1.78 5.49 -22.63
CA ARG A 296 0.31 5.47 -22.64
C ARG A 296 -0.24 4.64 -23.81
N PRO A 297 -1.40 3.98 -23.65
CA PRO A 297 -2.11 3.38 -24.78
C PRO A 297 -2.36 4.44 -25.86
N ALA A 298 -2.30 4.00 -27.14
CA ALA A 298 -2.38 4.81 -28.36
C ALA A 298 -3.62 5.74 -28.51
N SER A 299 -4.48 5.83 -27.51
CA SER A 299 -5.62 6.76 -27.41
C SER A 299 -5.31 8.06 -26.66
N ALA A 300 -4.16 8.19 -26.01
CA ALA A 300 -3.71 9.45 -25.43
C ALA A 300 -3.22 10.40 -26.53
N LYS A 301 -4.17 11.04 -27.22
CA LYS A 301 -3.89 12.23 -28.01
C LYS A 301 -3.09 13.20 -27.14
N GLN A 302 -2.03 13.77 -27.69
CA GLN A 302 -1.35 14.91 -27.08
C GLN A 302 -2.43 15.90 -26.62
N PRO A 303 -2.38 16.41 -25.38
CA PRO A 303 -3.37 17.36 -24.91
C PRO A 303 -3.30 18.59 -25.81
N VAL A 304 -4.35 18.76 -26.63
CA VAL A 304 -4.54 19.91 -27.49
C VAL A 304 -5.51 20.84 -26.77
N ILE A 305 -5.03 22.03 -26.42
CA ILE A 305 -5.86 23.10 -25.88
C ILE A 305 -6.21 24.02 -27.05
N GLU A 306 -7.50 24.18 -27.32
CA GLU A 306 -8.01 25.16 -28.28
C GLU A 306 -8.71 26.28 -27.50
N TRP A 307 -8.22 27.50 -27.66
CA TRP A 307 -8.73 28.68 -26.99
C TRP A 307 -9.23 29.70 -28.02
N GLN A 308 -10.51 30.04 -27.90
CA GLN A 308 -11.13 31.13 -28.67
C GLN A 308 -10.90 32.44 -27.92
N LEU A 309 -9.99 33.27 -28.42
CA LEU A 309 -9.67 34.58 -27.86
C LEU A 309 -10.57 35.65 -28.51
N PRO A 310 -11.56 36.23 -27.81
CA PRO A 310 -12.49 37.20 -28.37
C PRO A 310 -11.77 38.44 -28.89
N LEU A 311 -12.14 38.90 -30.09
CA LEU A 311 -11.50 40.05 -30.73
C LEU A 311 -11.71 41.35 -29.94
N SER A 312 -12.81 41.45 -29.16
CA SER A 312 -13.04 42.58 -28.25
C SER A 312 -12.01 42.68 -27.12
N LEU A 313 -11.48 41.56 -26.63
CA LEU A 313 -10.39 41.57 -25.65
C LEU A 313 -9.09 42.03 -26.30
N VAL A 314 -8.82 41.55 -27.53
CA VAL A 314 -7.66 41.98 -28.33
C VAL A 314 -7.74 43.49 -28.57
N GLN A 315 -8.91 44.01 -28.93
CA GLN A 315 -9.15 45.44 -29.12
C GLN A 315 -8.80 46.25 -27.87
N ALA A 316 -9.42 45.91 -26.73
CA ALA A 316 -9.19 46.63 -25.49
C ALA A 316 -7.71 46.62 -25.08
N ALA A 317 -7.01 45.50 -25.33
CA ALA A 317 -5.59 45.37 -25.06
C ALA A 317 -4.73 46.22 -26.01
N VAL A 318 -5.04 46.26 -27.31
CA VAL A 318 -4.32 47.10 -28.30
C VAL A 318 -4.51 48.58 -27.97
N GLU A 319 -5.75 49.02 -27.71
CA GLU A 319 -6.04 50.42 -27.38
C GLU A 319 -5.33 50.84 -26.08
N LYS A 320 -5.36 49.99 -25.06
CA LYS A 320 -4.61 50.20 -23.82
C LYS A 320 -3.10 50.26 -24.07
N HIS A 321 -2.57 49.35 -24.89
CA HIS A 321 -1.14 49.29 -25.20
C HIS A 321 -0.66 50.51 -26.00
N LEU A 322 -1.45 50.98 -26.97
CA LEU A 322 -1.17 52.19 -27.74
C LEU A 322 -1.25 53.45 -26.87
N SER A 323 -2.20 53.50 -25.94
CA SER A 323 -2.38 54.64 -25.02
C SER A 323 -1.39 54.66 -23.87
N SER A 324 -0.84 53.50 -23.50
CA SER A 324 0.15 53.35 -22.43
C SER A 324 1.58 53.38 -22.99
N SER A 325 2.55 53.73 -22.14
CA SER A 325 3.97 53.54 -22.44
C SER A 325 4.49 52.16 -22.01
N SER A 326 3.60 51.20 -21.77
CA SER A 326 3.99 49.86 -21.33
C SER A 326 4.47 49.04 -22.52
N ASP A 327 5.61 48.38 -22.38
CA ASP A 327 6.16 47.50 -23.42
C ASP A 327 5.30 46.24 -23.60
N ARG A 328 4.53 45.86 -22.58
CA ARG A 328 3.73 44.62 -22.57
C ARG A 328 2.33 44.83 -22.01
N THR A 329 1.30 44.25 -22.64
CA THR A 329 -0.10 44.36 -22.20
C THR A 329 -0.87 43.05 -22.38
N THR A 330 -1.28 42.42 -21.28
CA THR A 330 -2.03 41.16 -21.28
C THR A 330 -3.42 41.34 -21.92
N ILE A 331 -3.75 40.47 -22.87
CA ILE A 331 -5.05 40.42 -23.54
C ILE A 331 -6.06 39.64 -22.69
N GLY A 332 -5.64 38.49 -22.17
CA GLY A 332 -6.45 37.61 -21.34
C GLY A 332 -5.78 36.25 -21.11
N ALA A 333 -6.45 35.42 -20.32
CA ALA A 333 -6.06 34.06 -19.97
C ALA A 333 -7.13 33.07 -20.46
N SER A 334 -6.71 31.88 -20.89
CA SER A 334 -7.62 30.75 -21.10
C SER A 334 -8.19 30.26 -19.78
N SER A 335 -9.22 29.41 -19.84
CA SER A 335 -9.59 28.58 -18.68
C SER A 335 -8.41 27.72 -18.22
N THR A 336 -8.43 27.28 -16.96
CA THR A 336 -7.47 26.29 -16.47
C THR A 336 -7.75 24.92 -17.12
N HIS A 337 -6.71 24.31 -17.66
CA HIS A 337 -6.70 22.98 -18.26
C HIS A 337 -5.80 22.05 -17.44
N ILE A 338 -6.20 20.80 -17.22
CA ILE A 338 -5.36 19.82 -16.53
C ILE A 338 -4.52 19.07 -17.56
N VAL A 339 -3.20 19.30 -17.56
CA VAL A 339 -2.24 18.69 -18.47
C VAL A 339 -1.36 17.74 -17.67
N GLN A 340 -1.54 16.43 -17.88
CA GLN A 340 -0.83 15.37 -17.14
C GLN A 340 -0.87 15.54 -15.61
N GLY A 341 -2.01 16.01 -15.08
CA GLY A 341 -2.20 16.24 -13.65
C GLY A 341 -1.73 17.61 -13.17
N GLN A 342 -1.04 18.40 -14.00
CA GLN A 342 -0.67 19.77 -13.69
C GLN A 342 -1.73 20.75 -14.23
N PRO A 343 -2.31 21.64 -13.39
CA PRO A 343 -3.15 22.72 -13.89
C PRO A 343 -2.31 23.71 -14.71
N ALA A 344 -2.79 24.07 -15.90
CA ALA A 344 -2.11 24.94 -16.84
C ALA A 344 -3.10 25.88 -17.53
N TYR A 345 -2.66 27.06 -17.95
CA TYR A 345 -3.46 27.99 -18.75
C TYR A 345 -2.59 28.75 -19.74
N ILE A 346 -3.22 29.36 -20.73
CA ILE A 346 -2.56 30.09 -21.81
C ILE A 346 -2.88 31.56 -21.66
N ASP A 347 -1.86 32.41 -21.59
CA ASP A 347 -2.02 33.85 -21.67
C ASP A 347 -1.70 34.35 -23.08
N ALA A 348 -2.52 35.27 -23.59
CA ALA A 348 -2.18 36.04 -24.77
C ALA A 348 -1.78 37.46 -24.37
N VAL A 349 -0.73 37.98 -24.98
CA VAL A 349 -0.14 39.27 -24.62
C VAL A 349 0.23 40.04 -25.87
N ILE A 350 0.11 41.37 -25.83
CA ILE A 350 0.64 42.29 -26.82
C ILE A 350 1.97 42.79 -26.31
N ASP A 351 3.00 42.66 -27.15
CA ASP A 351 4.35 43.16 -26.88
C ASP A 351 4.72 44.21 -27.92
N SER A 352 5.41 45.26 -27.49
CA SER A 352 6.10 46.16 -28.40
C SER A 352 7.43 45.49 -28.74
N SER A 353 7.62 45.08 -29.99
CA SER A 353 8.93 44.59 -30.42
C SER A 353 9.91 45.75 -30.40
N SER A 354 10.57 45.97 -29.25
CA SER A 354 11.78 46.78 -29.22
C SER A 354 12.77 46.00 -30.05
N SER A 355 12.89 46.35 -31.33
CA SER A 355 13.94 45.84 -32.19
C SER A 355 15.23 46.16 -31.44
N ASN A 356 15.81 45.13 -30.81
CA ASN A 356 17.03 45.21 -30.03
C ASN A 356 18.23 45.37 -30.98
N SER A 357 18.03 46.06 -32.10
CA SER A 357 19.05 46.59 -32.96
C SER A 357 19.65 47.78 -32.22
N GLY A 358 20.74 47.53 -31.50
CA GLY A 358 21.59 48.58 -30.98
C GLY A 358 22.00 49.50 -32.13
N SER A 359 21.32 50.63 -32.26
CA SER A 359 21.73 51.70 -33.15
C SER A 359 21.63 53.02 -32.40
N SER A 360 22.79 53.67 -32.39
CA SER A 360 23.10 54.91 -31.73
C SER A 360 22.13 56.03 -32.11
N SER A 361 21.74 56.77 -31.07
CA SER A 361 21.26 58.14 -31.10
C SER A 361 21.60 58.93 -32.37
N ASP A 362 20.59 59.24 -33.18
CA ASP A 362 20.53 60.59 -33.71
C ASP A 362 19.08 61.07 -33.87
N SER A 363 18.84 62.22 -33.24
CA SER A 363 17.54 62.83 -32.95
C SER A 363 17.00 63.64 -34.13
N GLY A 364 15.75 63.39 -34.55
CA GLY A 364 15.13 64.20 -35.61
C GLY A 364 13.64 63.98 -35.83
N SER A 365 12.82 64.69 -35.06
CA SER A 365 11.44 65.15 -35.34
C SER A 365 10.37 64.15 -35.81
N GLY A 366 9.47 63.79 -34.88
CA GLY A 366 8.09 64.29 -34.92
C GLY A 366 7.16 63.82 -36.03
N SER A 367 7.36 62.61 -36.58
CA SER A 367 6.34 61.94 -37.38
C SER A 367 5.74 60.80 -36.56
N GLY A 368 4.41 60.68 -36.51
CA GLY A 368 3.68 59.68 -35.75
C GLY A 368 3.95 58.26 -36.26
N SER A 369 5.15 57.75 -36.01
CA SER A 369 5.53 56.38 -36.31
C SER A 369 4.72 55.45 -35.42
N GLY A 370 3.85 54.63 -36.03
CA GLY A 370 3.12 53.59 -35.33
C GLY A 370 4.07 52.69 -34.55
N LYS A 371 3.61 52.15 -33.41
CA LYS A 371 4.37 51.18 -32.62
C LYS A 371 4.32 49.83 -33.35
N GLU A 372 5.44 49.14 -33.44
CA GLU A 372 5.43 47.74 -33.90
C GLU A 372 4.79 46.87 -32.82
N LEU A 373 3.69 46.19 -33.18
CA LEU A 373 2.94 45.35 -32.26
C LEU A 373 3.05 43.88 -32.65
N ASP A 374 3.34 43.06 -31.65
CA ASP A 374 3.33 41.60 -31.78
C ASP A 374 2.32 41.01 -30.80
N ILE A 375 1.58 39.99 -31.26
CA ILE A 375 0.77 39.14 -30.38
C ILE A 375 1.60 37.90 -30.06
N ALA A 376 1.76 37.60 -28.77
CA ALA A 376 2.44 36.42 -28.26
C ALA A 376 1.52 35.60 -27.35
N ALA A 377 1.79 34.30 -27.22
CA ALA A 377 1.12 33.45 -26.23
C ALA A 377 2.12 32.75 -25.33
N PHE A 378 1.72 32.59 -24.07
CA PHE A 378 2.54 32.08 -22.99
C PHE A 378 1.77 30.93 -22.34
N LEU A 379 2.40 29.77 -22.23
CA LEU A 379 1.87 28.66 -21.43
C LEU A 379 2.33 28.84 -19.99
N GLN A 380 1.41 28.73 -19.03
CA GLN A 380 1.70 28.80 -17.61
C GLN A 380 1.25 27.53 -16.89
N LEU A 381 2.08 27.04 -15.97
CA LEU A 381 1.76 25.96 -15.06
C LEU A 381 1.41 26.56 -13.68
N GLN A 382 0.25 26.23 -13.14
CA GLN A 382 -0.17 26.61 -11.78
C GLN A 382 0.19 25.51 -10.79
N ASP A 383 0.27 25.83 -9.50
CA ASP A 383 0.41 24.87 -8.40
C ASP A 383 1.62 23.92 -8.53
N LEU A 384 2.72 24.40 -9.11
CA LEU A 384 3.98 23.68 -9.05
C LEU A 384 4.46 23.64 -7.59
N PRO A 385 4.82 22.47 -7.04
CA PRO A 385 5.44 22.38 -5.72
C PRO A 385 6.67 23.29 -5.64
N THR A 386 6.95 23.84 -4.47
CA THR A 386 8.15 24.66 -4.25
C THR A 386 9.40 23.86 -4.66
N ASN A 387 10.24 24.44 -5.52
CA ASN A 387 11.44 23.81 -6.10
C ASN A 387 11.17 22.68 -7.12
N ALA A 388 9.93 22.46 -7.56
CA ALA A 388 9.69 21.59 -8.69
C ALA A 388 10.21 22.24 -9.97
N VAL A 389 10.87 21.43 -10.79
CA VAL A 389 11.32 21.79 -12.14
C VAL A 389 10.51 20.95 -13.12
N ARG A 390 9.87 21.60 -14.09
CA ARG A 390 9.17 20.92 -15.19
C ARG A 390 9.78 21.28 -16.52
N LYS A 391 10.08 20.28 -17.34
CA LYS A 391 10.48 20.51 -18.73
C LYS A 391 9.25 20.41 -19.61
N VAL A 392 8.98 21.47 -20.35
CA VAL A 392 7.81 21.56 -21.22
C VAL A 392 8.24 21.72 -22.66
N SER A 393 7.73 20.84 -23.52
CA SER A 393 7.76 20.99 -24.96
C SER A 393 6.32 21.17 -25.46
N ALA A 394 6.03 22.31 -26.06
CA ALA A 394 4.70 22.62 -26.59
C ALA A 394 4.80 23.30 -27.94
N ARG A 395 3.81 23.09 -28.80
CA ARG A 395 3.64 23.79 -30.06
C ARG A 395 2.46 24.74 -29.95
N LEU A 396 2.72 26.04 -30.06
CA LEU A 396 1.71 27.07 -30.00
C LEU A 396 1.46 27.62 -31.40
N ALA A 397 0.20 27.73 -31.80
CA ALA A 397 -0.19 28.17 -33.13
C ALA A 397 -1.46 29.03 -33.13
N ILE A 398 -1.55 29.99 -34.06
CA ILE A 398 -2.83 30.62 -34.41
C ILE A 398 -3.34 30.01 -35.71
N LEU A 399 -4.57 29.51 -35.67
CA LEU A 399 -5.18 28.76 -36.77
C LEU A 399 -5.97 29.67 -37.72
N LYS A 400 -5.95 29.36 -39.03
CA LYS A 400 -6.87 30.00 -39.99
C LYS A 400 -8.29 29.50 -39.80
N PRO A 401 -9.29 30.34 -40.09
CA PRO A 401 -10.64 29.86 -40.36
C PRO A 401 -10.58 28.81 -41.46
N LYS A 402 -11.19 27.66 -41.21
CA LYS A 402 -11.38 26.67 -42.27
C LYS A 402 -12.31 27.31 -43.30
N LEU A 403 -11.81 27.52 -44.52
CA LEU A 403 -12.70 27.83 -45.65
C LEU A 403 -13.68 26.66 -45.75
N ALA A 404 -14.97 26.95 -45.60
CA ALA A 404 -16.01 25.96 -45.78
C ALA A 404 -15.94 25.50 -47.24
N ASP A 405 -15.26 24.37 -47.49
CA ASP A 405 -15.32 23.72 -48.79
C ASP A 405 -16.78 23.41 -49.06
N GLY A 406 -17.36 24.13 -50.01
CA GLY A 406 -18.77 24.05 -50.34
C GLY A 406 -19.11 22.69 -50.94
N ALA A 407 -19.35 21.69 -50.09
CA ALA A 407 -20.03 20.45 -50.45
C ALA A 407 -20.57 19.76 -49.19
N ALA A 408 -21.89 19.64 -49.15
CA ALA A 408 -22.71 19.04 -48.10
C ALA A 408 -22.12 17.78 -47.44
N GLY A 409 -21.79 17.90 -46.16
CA GLY A 409 -21.56 16.75 -45.29
C GLY A 409 -21.39 17.20 -43.84
N ARG A 410 -22.28 16.78 -42.93
CA ARG A 410 -22.15 17.00 -41.48
C ARG A 410 -20.91 16.23 -40.97
N GLY A 411 -19.74 16.85 -41.09
CA GLY A 411 -18.47 16.32 -40.63
C GLY A 411 -17.83 17.29 -39.65
N ARG A 412 -17.37 16.74 -38.52
CA ARG A 412 -16.55 17.35 -37.47
C ARG A 412 -15.64 18.47 -38.01
N GLN A 413 -15.66 19.65 -37.39
CA GLN A 413 -14.71 20.72 -37.67
C GLN A 413 -13.29 20.17 -37.43
N VAL A 414 -12.58 19.86 -38.51
CA VAL A 414 -11.13 19.59 -38.48
C VAL A 414 -10.44 20.93 -38.73
N ALA A 415 -9.59 21.35 -37.81
CA ALA A 415 -8.82 22.60 -37.86
C ALA A 415 -8.21 22.88 -39.25
N GLY A 416 -8.24 24.15 -39.67
CA GLY A 416 -7.61 24.62 -40.90
C GLY A 416 -6.07 24.54 -40.85
N PRO A 417 -5.38 24.75 -41.98
CA PRO A 417 -3.91 24.71 -42.02
C PRO A 417 -3.29 25.75 -41.08
N GLU A 418 -2.27 25.33 -40.34
CA GLU A 418 -1.48 26.17 -39.44
C GLU A 418 -0.70 27.22 -40.23
N ILE A 419 -0.76 28.49 -39.82
CA ILE A 419 -0.04 29.57 -40.50
C ILE A 419 1.31 29.79 -39.84
N HIS A 420 1.26 29.98 -38.53
CA HIS A 420 2.39 30.36 -37.69
C HIS A 420 2.29 29.45 -36.47
N SER A 421 3.27 28.57 -36.35
CA SER A 421 3.47 27.76 -35.18
C SER A 421 4.89 27.98 -34.69
N PHE A 422 5.06 28.12 -33.39
CA PHE A 422 6.38 28.05 -32.79
C PHE A 422 6.42 26.87 -31.81
N GLU A 423 7.60 26.28 -31.70
CA GLU A 423 7.88 25.26 -30.71
C GLU A 423 8.50 25.93 -29.49
N LEU A 424 7.86 25.76 -28.34
CA LEU A 424 8.31 26.16 -27.03
C LEU A 424 9.05 24.98 -26.42
N HIS A 425 10.32 25.16 -26.05
CA HIS A 425 11.07 24.21 -25.24
C HIS A 425 11.62 24.96 -24.04
N ASP A 426 10.99 24.79 -22.89
CA ASP A 426 11.30 25.59 -21.71
C ASP A 426 11.35 24.74 -20.43
N THR A 427 12.03 25.26 -19.41
CA THR A 427 12.19 24.65 -18.10
C THR A 427 11.58 25.57 -17.06
N PHE A 428 10.41 25.18 -16.54
CA PHE A 428 9.67 25.97 -15.57
C PHE A 428 10.13 25.62 -14.16
N MET A 429 10.64 26.61 -13.43
CA MET A 429 10.75 26.53 -11.97
C MET A 429 9.52 27.18 -11.32
N SER A 430 9.22 26.81 -10.07
CA SER A 430 8.01 27.28 -9.37
C SER A 430 7.86 28.81 -9.45
N LYS A 431 6.73 29.28 -10.00
CA LYS A 431 6.32 30.69 -10.21
C LYS A 431 6.95 31.42 -11.40
N GLU A 432 7.70 30.74 -12.27
CA GLU A 432 8.25 31.37 -13.48
C GLU A 432 7.24 31.37 -14.63
N PHE A 433 7.21 32.48 -15.36
CA PHE A 433 6.50 32.58 -16.63
C PHE A 433 7.37 31.89 -17.68
N GLY A 434 6.82 30.90 -18.39
CA GLY A 434 7.51 30.33 -19.55
C GLY A 434 7.74 31.42 -20.59
N GLN A 435 8.86 31.36 -21.29
CA GLN A 435 9.16 32.30 -22.36
C GLN A 435 8.23 32.02 -23.54
N GLY A 436 7.24 32.89 -23.76
CA GLY A 436 6.37 32.82 -24.92
C GLY A 436 7.12 33.13 -26.21
N GLY A 437 6.73 32.46 -27.29
CA GLY A 437 7.16 32.79 -28.63
C GLY A 437 6.22 33.82 -29.26
N GLU A 438 6.80 34.59 -30.18
CA GLU A 438 6.08 35.56 -30.98
C GLU A 438 5.13 34.81 -31.93
N LEU A 439 3.81 35.02 -31.81
CA LEU A 439 2.83 34.32 -32.64
C LEU A 439 2.57 35.06 -33.95
N VAL A 440 2.40 36.39 -33.89
CA VAL A 440 1.99 37.21 -35.03
C VAL A 440 2.56 38.63 -34.96
N LYS A 441 3.40 38.99 -35.94
CA LYS A 441 3.75 40.39 -36.24
C LYS A 441 2.61 41.14 -36.90
N LEU A 442 2.11 42.19 -36.26
CA LEU A 442 1.15 43.11 -36.87
C LEU A 442 1.85 44.25 -37.63
N GLY A 443 3.12 44.51 -37.31
CA GLY A 443 3.89 45.63 -37.86
C GLY A 443 3.56 46.95 -37.15
N ALA A 444 3.95 48.08 -37.74
CA ALA A 444 3.70 49.40 -37.17
C ALA A 444 2.20 49.74 -37.23
N VAL A 445 1.54 49.79 -36.07
CA VAL A 445 0.13 50.09 -35.95
C VAL A 445 -0.08 51.39 -35.16
N ALA A 446 -0.95 52.26 -35.65
CA ALA A 446 -1.31 53.52 -34.99
C ALA A 446 -2.71 53.51 -34.35
N SER A 447 -3.56 52.54 -34.68
CA SER A 447 -4.93 52.41 -34.16
C SER A 447 -5.41 50.96 -34.16
N TRP A 448 -6.52 50.68 -33.46
CA TRP A 448 -7.14 49.36 -33.48
C TRP A 448 -7.57 48.93 -34.90
N GLU A 449 -8.12 49.83 -35.70
CA GLU A 449 -8.60 49.52 -37.06
C GLU A 449 -7.46 49.02 -37.95
N ALA A 450 -6.26 49.58 -37.80
CA ALA A 450 -5.07 49.12 -38.50
C ALA A 450 -4.61 47.74 -38.02
N ALA A 451 -4.67 47.45 -36.70
CA ALA A 451 -4.37 46.13 -36.15
C ALA A 451 -5.38 45.07 -36.64
N GLU A 452 -6.68 45.41 -36.61
CA GLU A 452 -7.74 44.52 -37.08
C GLU A 452 -7.60 44.25 -38.58
N ALA A 453 -7.31 45.27 -39.39
CA ALA A 453 -7.03 45.11 -40.81
C ALA A 453 -5.85 44.16 -41.06
N ALA A 454 -4.76 44.29 -40.29
CA ALA A 454 -3.60 43.39 -40.38
C ALA A 454 -3.97 41.94 -40.00
N LEU A 455 -4.74 41.74 -38.93
CA LEU A 455 -5.24 40.41 -38.52
C LEU A 455 -6.13 39.78 -39.59
N ARG A 456 -7.04 40.57 -40.20
CA ARG A 456 -7.92 40.12 -41.29
C ARG A 456 -7.15 39.85 -42.58
N GLN A 457 -6.15 40.67 -42.92
CA GLN A 457 -5.28 40.46 -44.07
C GLN A 457 -4.51 39.14 -43.97
N LYS A 458 -4.04 38.78 -42.76
CA LYS A 458 -3.41 37.49 -42.47
C LYS A 458 -4.41 36.33 -42.36
N ARG A 459 -5.72 36.60 -42.46
CA ARG A 459 -6.83 35.64 -42.32
C ARG A 459 -6.82 34.94 -40.97
N LEU A 460 -6.56 35.67 -39.89
CA LEU A 460 -6.52 35.13 -38.53
C LEU A 460 -7.86 35.23 -37.79
N VAL A 461 -8.75 36.13 -38.25
CA VAL A 461 -10.04 36.41 -37.61
C VAL A 461 -11.08 35.40 -38.06
N HIS A 462 -11.64 34.64 -37.12
CA HIS A 462 -12.74 33.72 -37.33
C HIS A 462 -14.06 34.47 -37.18
N ALA A 463 -14.96 34.33 -38.17
CA ALA A 463 -16.33 34.79 -38.05
C ALA A 463 -17.07 33.81 -37.13
N GLY A 464 -17.68 34.30 -36.05
CA GLY A 464 -18.50 33.46 -35.17
C GLY A 464 -19.53 32.67 -35.99
N GLY A 465 -19.44 31.35 -35.96
CA GLY A 465 -20.33 30.48 -36.72
C GLY A 465 -21.73 30.47 -36.09
N PRO A 466 -22.82 30.39 -36.86
CA PRO A 466 -24.19 30.41 -36.34
C PRO A 466 -24.61 29.14 -35.56
N GLY A 467 -23.68 28.26 -35.18
CA GLY A 467 -24.00 26.93 -34.64
C GLY A 467 -23.18 26.44 -33.44
N ASP A 468 -22.04 27.04 -33.12
CA ASP A 468 -21.27 26.73 -31.90
C ASP A 468 -21.43 27.91 -30.95
N ALA A 469 -22.12 27.68 -29.82
CA ALA A 469 -22.41 28.67 -28.77
C ALA A 469 -22.63 30.09 -29.35
N ALA A 470 -23.86 30.37 -29.81
CA ALA A 470 -24.32 31.54 -30.56
C ALA A 470 -24.08 32.95 -29.96
N ALA A 471 -23.10 33.13 -29.08
CA ALA A 471 -22.68 34.37 -28.44
C ALA A 471 -21.21 34.77 -28.74
N ALA A 472 -20.40 33.90 -29.34
CA ALA A 472 -18.99 34.24 -29.61
C ALA A 472 -18.89 35.13 -30.86
N GLY A 473 -18.62 36.42 -30.67
CA GLY A 473 -18.29 37.36 -31.74
C GLY A 473 -17.02 36.95 -32.53
N PRO A 474 -16.49 37.84 -33.38
CA PRO A 474 -15.22 37.58 -34.06
C PRO A 474 -14.12 37.25 -33.02
N HIS A 475 -13.28 36.26 -33.32
CA HIS A 475 -12.24 35.79 -32.40
C HIS A 475 -11.00 35.27 -33.13
N LEU A 476 -9.92 35.10 -32.39
CA LEU A 476 -8.70 34.39 -32.80
C LEU A 476 -8.73 32.98 -32.20
N LEU A 477 -8.31 31.97 -32.96
CA LEU A 477 -8.21 30.59 -32.47
C LEU A 477 -6.75 30.26 -32.16
N VAL A 478 -6.43 30.20 -30.87
CA VAL A 478 -5.11 29.82 -30.36
C VAL A 478 -5.12 28.34 -30.03
N ARG A 479 -4.19 27.57 -30.60
CA ARG A 479 -4.02 26.14 -30.35
C ARG A 479 -2.68 25.90 -29.68
N VAL A 480 -2.69 25.14 -28.59
CA VAL A 480 -1.48 24.69 -27.89
C VAL A 480 -1.48 23.17 -27.84
N GLU A 481 -0.51 22.56 -28.50
CA GLU A 481 -0.29 21.12 -28.53
C GLU A 481 0.90 20.79 -27.64
N LEU A 482 0.65 20.09 -26.54
CA LEU A 482 1.69 19.71 -25.59
C LEU A 482 2.37 18.42 -26.06
N LEU A 483 3.61 18.57 -26.51
CA LEU A 483 4.44 17.50 -27.04
C LEU A 483 5.05 16.67 -25.90
N GLU A 484 5.54 17.34 -24.86
CA GLU A 484 6.22 16.72 -23.72
C GLU A 484 6.03 17.56 -22.45
N LEU A 485 5.83 16.89 -21.32
CA LEU A 485 5.81 17.49 -19.99
C LEU A 485 6.48 16.49 -19.03
N LEU A 486 7.66 16.83 -18.51
CA LEU A 486 8.45 16.00 -17.58
C LEU A 486 8.59 16.72 -16.23
#